data_AF-A0A9Q9IDX7-F1
#
_entry.id   AF-A0A9Q9IDX7-F1
#
_cell.length_a   1.000
_cell.length_b   1.000
_cell.length_c   1.000
_cell.angle_alpha   90.00
_cell.angle_beta   90.00
_cell.angle_gamma   90.00
#
_symmetry.space_group_name_H-M   'P 1'
#
loop_
_entity.id
_entity.type
_entity.pdbx_description
1 polymer ?
#
loop_
_entity_poly.entity_id
_entity_poly.type
_entity_poly.pdbx_seq_one_letter_code
_entity_poly.pdbx_strand_id
1 'polypeptide(L)'
;MERPLRADASDDRARILAVARAAFAADGPDVSMREIARRAEVGVSTVYRRFPTKEALLAEAFAEPLALCSAVVEEGLATADPWQGLSLVIEQLMQVHAVDRGFSGRFRS
;
A
#
# COMPACT_ATOMS: atom_id res chain seq x y z
N MET A 1 0.11 -1.74 -33.93
CA MET A 1 -1.00 -1.09 -33.22
C MET A 1 -0.42 -0.50 -31.95
N GLU A 2 -0.19 0.81 -31.93
CA GLU A 2 0.60 1.49 -30.90
C GLU A 2 -0.29 1.76 -29.68
N ARG A 3 0.05 1.19 -28.53
CA ARG A 3 -0.65 1.42 -27.26
C ARG A 3 -0.36 2.86 -26.80
N PRO A 4 -1.34 3.65 -26.36
CA PRO A 4 -1.10 5.06 -26.06
C PRO A 4 -0.18 5.17 -24.85
N LEU A 5 0.97 5.84 -25.02
CA LEU A 5 2.03 6.05 -24.01
C LEU A 5 1.54 6.52 -22.62
N ARG A 6 0.36 7.18 -22.55
CA ARG A 6 -0.27 7.59 -21.28
C ARG A 6 -0.89 6.44 -20.49
N ALA A 7 -1.45 5.44 -21.18
CA ALA A 7 -2.00 4.25 -20.53
C ALA A 7 -0.87 3.45 -19.87
N ASP A 8 0.23 3.23 -20.60
CA ASP A 8 1.44 2.58 -20.10
C ASP A 8 2.03 3.33 -18.89
N ALA A 9 2.01 4.66 -18.95
CA ALA A 9 2.59 5.46 -17.88
C ALA A 9 1.78 5.46 -16.57
N SER A 10 0.46 5.32 -16.66
CA SER A 10 -0.44 5.18 -15.51
C SER A 10 -0.37 3.76 -14.93
N ASP A 11 -0.29 2.75 -15.81
CA ASP A 11 -0.13 1.34 -15.46
C ASP A 11 1.20 1.09 -14.72
N ASP A 12 2.29 1.71 -15.19
CA ASP A 12 3.57 1.72 -14.49
C ASP A 12 3.48 2.26 -13.06
N ARG A 13 2.75 3.36 -12.87
CA ARG A 13 2.69 4.03 -11.56
C ARG A 13 1.94 3.16 -10.56
N ALA A 14 0.78 2.63 -10.96
CA ALA A 14 0.00 1.71 -10.14
C ALA A 14 0.81 0.46 -9.76
N ARG A 15 1.53 -0.12 -10.73
CA ARG A 15 2.44 -1.26 -10.51
C ARG A 15 3.57 -0.95 -9.53
N ILE A 16 4.23 0.20 -9.66
CA ILE A 16 5.28 0.62 -8.73
C ILE A 16 4.71 0.75 -7.30
N LEU A 17 3.52 1.35 -7.14
CA LEU A 17 2.88 1.49 -5.82
C LEU A 17 2.51 0.14 -5.21
N ALA A 18 1.93 -0.78 -5.99
CA ALA A 18 1.58 -2.11 -5.52
C ALA A 18 2.81 -2.89 -5.05
N VAL A 19 3.90 -2.86 -5.83
CA VAL A 19 5.17 -3.50 -5.46
C VAL A 19 5.80 -2.83 -4.25
N ALA A 20 5.77 -1.50 -4.17
CA ALA A 20 6.28 -0.76 -3.02
C ALA A 20 5.55 -1.13 -1.73
N ARG A 21 4.21 -1.18 -1.74
CA ARG A 21 3.41 -1.63 -0.59
C ARG A 21 3.83 -3.02 -0.13
N ALA A 22 3.85 -3.98 -1.06
CA ALA A 22 4.20 -5.37 -0.74
C ALA A 22 5.62 -5.49 -0.18
N ALA A 23 6.59 -4.79 -0.77
CA ALA A 23 7.97 -4.81 -0.31
C ALA A 23 8.14 -4.15 1.05
N PHE A 24 7.53 -2.99 1.29
CA PHE A 24 7.60 -2.31 2.59
C PHE A 24 6.87 -3.09 3.69
N ALA A 25 5.78 -3.78 3.37
CA ALA A 25 5.07 -4.63 4.32
C ALA A 25 5.86 -5.91 4.68
N ALA A 26 6.54 -6.52 3.72
CA ALA A 26 7.28 -7.77 3.92
C ALA A 26 8.68 -7.56 4.52
N ASP A 27 9.43 -6.60 3.97
CA ASP A 27 10.86 -6.41 4.22
C ASP A 27 11.16 -5.13 5.01
N GLY A 28 10.13 -4.36 5.36
CA GLY A 28 10.23 -3.10 6.09
C GLY A 28 10.59 -1.90 5.21
N PRO A 29 10.65 -0.69 5.80
CA PRO A 29 10.88 0.54 5.06
C PRO A 29 12.31 0.68 4.56
N ASP A 30 13.23 -0.26 4.80
CA ASP A 30 14.64 -0.17 4.36
C ASP A 30 14.87 -0.63 2.91
N VAL A 31 13.88 -1.28 2.27
CA VAL A 31 13.98 -1.70 0.86
C VAL A 31 14.38 -0.55 -0.05
N SER A 32 15.39 -0.78 -0.90
CA SER A 32 15.93 0.27 -1.77
C SER A 32 15.01 0.57 -2.95
N MET A 33 15.05 1.81 -3.44
CA MET A 33 14.34 2.22 -4.68
C MET A 33 14.72 1.36 -5.89
N ARG A 34 15.97 0.86 -5.94
CA ARG A 34 16.46 -0.04 -6.99
C ARG A 34 15.79 -1.41 -6.92
N GLU A 35 15.59 -1.93 -5.70
CA GLU A 35 14.91 -3.21 -5.50
C GLU A 35 13.42 -3.11 -5.85
N ILE A 36 12.76 -2.00 -5.49
CA ILE A 36 11.38 -1.73 -5.95
C ILE A 36 11.31 -1.67 -7.47
N ALA A 37 12.22 -0.94 -8.13
CA ALA A 37 12.26 -0.86 -9.59
C ALA A 37 12.41 -2.24 -10.24
N ARG A 38 13.31 -3.08 -9.69
CA ARG A 38 13.53 -4.46 -10.15
C ARG A 38 12.27 -5.32 -10.02
N ARG A 39 11.61 -5.28 -8.85
CA ARG A 39 10.38 -6.05 -8.59
C ARG A 39 9.18 -5.55 -9.42
N ALA A 40 9.15 -4.26 -9.76
CA ALA A 40 8.13 -3.65 -10.62
C ALA A 40 8.45 -3.76 -12.12
N GLU A 41 9.58 -4.39 -12.48
CA GLU A 41 10.03 -4.57 -13.87
C GLU A 41 10.15 -3.24 -14.64
N VAL A 42 10.61 -2.19 -13.96
CA VAL A 42 10.83 -0.85 -14.54
C VAL A 42 12.25 -0.36 -14.30
N GLY A 43 12.71 0.57 -15.12
CA GLY A 43 14.00 1.23 -14.91
C GLY A 43 14.02 2.08 -13.62
N VAL A 44 15.14 2.07 -12.90
CA VAL A 44 15.27 2.87 -11.66
C VAL A 44 15.08 4.37 -11.89
N SER A 45 15.54 4.90 -13.03
CA SER A 45 15.31 6.30 -13.44
C SER A 45 13.83 6.62 -13.61
N THR A 46 13.03 5.63 -14.03
CA THR A 46 11.59 5.75 -14.17
C THR A 46 10.90 5.84 -12.80
N VAL A 47 11.39 5.11 -11.80
CA VAL A 47 10.91 5.22 -10.42
C VAL A 47 11.25 6.60 -9.86
N TYR A 48 12.52 7.03 -9.92
CA TYR A 48 12.93 8.35 -9.39
C TYR A 48 12.24 9.53 -10.09
N ARG A 49 11.94 9.43 -11.40
CA ARG A 49 11.18 10.46 -12.12
C ARG A 49 9.75 10.61 -11.59
N ARG A 50 9.13 9.51 -11.17
CA ARG A 50 7.75 9.50 -10.64
C ARG A 50 7.71 9.78 -9.13
N PHE A 51 8.71 9.30 -8.42
CA PHE A 51 8.84 9.35 -6.97
C PHE A 51 10.25 9.85 -6.63
N PRO A 52 10.44 11.17 -6.50
CA PRO A 52 11.76 11.77 -6.34
C PRO A 52 12.51 11.26 -5.11
N THR A 53 11.78 10.87 -4.07
CA THR A 53 12.33 10.32 -2.83
C THR A 53 11.61 9.05 -2.41
N LYS A 54 12.25 8.28 -1.53
CA LYS A 54 11.67 7.08 -0.95
C LYS A 54 10.48 7.41 -0.05
N GLU A 55 10.55 8.54 0.64
CA GLU A 55 9.49 9.09 1.47
C GLU A 55 8.27 9.46 0.63
N ALA A 56 8.47 10.04 -0.56
CA ALA A 56 7.37 10.34 -1.48
C ALA A 56 6.69 9.05 -1.98
N LEU A 57 7.48 8.02 -2.30
CA LEU A 57 6.93 6.71 -2.67
C LEU A 57 6.16 6.07 -1.50
N LEU A 58 6.71 6.13 -0.29
CA LEU A 58 6.09 5.55 0.91
C LEU A 58 4.79 6.27 1.25
N ALA A 59 4.81 7.60 1.29
CA ALA A 59 3.62 8.41 1.55
C ALA A 59 2.50 8.09 0.56
N GLU A 60 2.82 7.98 -0.73
CA GLU A 60 1.82 7.71 -1.74
C GLU A 60 1.36 6.24 -1.76
N ALA A 61 2.28 5.30 -1.54
CA ALA A 61 1.95 3.89 -1.39
C ALA A 61 0.92 3.71 -0.27
N PHE A 62 1.07 4.37 0.87
CA PHE A 62 0.16 4.18 2.01
C PHE A 62 -0.95 5.23 2.12
N ALA A 63 -1.05 6.21 1.22
CA ALA A 63 -2.04 7.28 1.29
C ALA A 63 -3.49 6.74 1.37
N GLU A 64 -3.85 5.81 0.49
CA GLU A 64 -5.19 5.23 0.44
C GLU A 64 -5.49 4.32 1.64
N PRO A 65 -4.63 3.35 2.01
CA PRO A 65 -4.81 2.59 3.26
C PRO A 65 -4.93 3.47 4.51
N LEU A 66 -4.10 4.52 4.62
CA LEU A 66 -4.16 5.45 5.75
C LEU A 66 -5.46 6.25 5.77
N ALA A 67 -5.95 6.69 4.60
CA ALA A 67 -7.23 7.37 4.49
C ALA A 67 -8.41 6.47 4.92
N LEU A 68 -8.39 5.19 4.54
CA LEU A 68 -9.37 4.20 5.00
C LEU A 68 -9.32 4.01 6.52
N CYS A 69 -8.12 3.86 7.11
CA CYS A 69 -7.97 3.77 8.56
C CYS A 69 -8.51 5.03 9.26
N SER A 70 -8.26 6.21 8.71
CA SER A 70 -8.75 7.48 9.27
C SER A 70 -10.28 7.54 9.25
N ALA A 71 -10.91 7.16 8.14
CA ALA A 71 -12.37 7.13 8.01
C ALA A 71 -13.02 6.16 9.01
N VAL A 72 -12.43 4.98 9.21
CA VAL A 72 -12.90 3.99 10.22
C VAL A 72 -12.83 4.57 11.63
N VAL A 73 -11.74 5.27 11.97
CA VAL A 73 -11.58 5.93 13.28
C VAL A 73 -12.61 7.04 13.47
N GLU A 74 -12.85 7.85 12.43
CA GLU A 74 -13.86 8.91 12.47
C GLU A 74 -15.28 8.36 12.70
N GLU A 75 -15.62 7.23 12.06
CA GLU A 75 -16.90 6.52 12.27
C GLU A 75 -17.04 6.02 13.71
N GLY A 76 -15.97 5.42 14.26
CA GLY A 76 -15.95 4.99 15.65
C GLY A 76 -16.16 6.15 16.63
N LEU A 77 -15.49 7.29 16.39
CA LEU A 77 -15.62 8.50 17.21
C LEU A 77 -17.02 9.14 17.14
N ALA A 78 -17.74 8.96 16.03
CA ALA A 78 -19.11 9.43 15.87
C ALA A 78 -20.16 8.56 16.59
N THR A 79 -19.76 7.38 17.10
CA THR A 79 -20.66 6.46 17.79
C THR A 79 -20.97 6.95 19.21
N ALA A 80 -22.25 6.94 19.60
CA ALA A 80 -22.70 7.47 20.88
C ALA A 80 -22.20 6.66 22.11
N ASP A 81 -22.05 5.34 21.96
CA ASP A 81 -21.42 4.49 22.96
C ASP A 81 -19.92 4.34 22.64
N PRO A 82 -19.01 4.82 23.51
CA PRO A 82 -17.56 4.70 23.30
C PRO A 82 -17.09 3.25 23.15
N TRP A 83 -17.72 2.30 23.83
CA TRP A 83 -17.34 0.89 23.72
C TRP A 83 -17.72 0.30 22.35
N GLN A 84 -18.92 0.64 21.87
CA GLN A 84 -19.39 0.30 20.53
C GLN A 84 -18.48 0.91 19.45
N GLY A 85 -18.10 2.19 19.59
CA GLY A 85 -17.21 2.88 18.67
C GLY A 85 -15.80 2.25 18.62
N LEU A 86 -15.23 1.92 19.77
CA LEU A 86 -13.94 1.21 19.85
C LEU A 86 -14.02 -0.18 19.20
N SER A 87 -15.09 -0.93 19.48
CA SER A 87 -15.29 -2.28 18.92
C SER A 87 -15.36 -2.24 17.38
N LEU A 88 -16.12 -1.28 16.82
CA LEU A 88 -16.22 -1.06 15.38
C LEU A 88 -14.85 -0.78 14.74
N VAL A 89 -14.05 0.11 15.35
CA VAL A 89 -12.72 0.45 14.85
C VAL A 89 -11.81 -0.77 14.82
N ILE A 90 -11.78 -1.56 15.91
CA ILE A 90 -10.96 -2.77 15.98
C ILE A 90 -11.40 -3.78 14.91
N GLU A 91 -12.70 -4.03 14.77
CA GLU A 91 -13.24 -4.97 13.79
C GLU A 91 -12.91 -4.56 12.35
N GLN A 92 -13.16 -3.31 11.99
CA GLN A 92 -12.90 -2.76 10.64
C GLN A 92 -11.40 -2.75 10.31
N LEU A 93 -10.55 -2.28 11.22
CA LEU A 93 -9.10 -2.30 11.01
C LEU A 93 -8.56 -3.73 10.88
N MET A 94 -9.09 -4.69 11.67
CA MET A 94 -8.73 -6.10 11.52
C MET A 94 -9.13 -6.65 10.15
N GLN A 95 -10.27 -6.26 9.58
CA GLN A 95 -10.68 -6.66 8.23
C GLN A 95 -9.78 -6.06 7.15
N VAL A 96 -9.40 -4.78 7.27
CA VAL A 96 -8.47 -4.10 6.35
C VAL A 96 -7.12 -4.83 6.33
N HIS A 97 -6.62 -5.28 7.48
CA HIS A 97 -5.32 -5.97 7.58
C HIS A 97 -5.40 -7.49 7.35
N ALA A 98 -6.58 -8.11 7.44
CA ALA A 98 -6.76 -9.54 7.18
C ALA A 98 -6.53 -9.90 5.70
N VAL A 99 -6.69 -8.94 4.79
CA VAL A 99 -6.46 -9.12 3.34
C VAL A 99 -4.96 -9.02 2.97
N ASP A 100 -4.17 -8.29 3.76
CA ASP A 100 -2.71 -8.14 3.53
C ASP A 100 -1.87 -9.31 4.06
N ARG A 101 -2.37 -10.04 5.07
CA ARG A 101 -1.73 -11.29 5.50
C ARG A 101 -2.05 -12.36 4.49
N GLY A 102 -1.16 -12.52 3.52
CA GLY A 102 -1.08 -13.69 2.65
C GLY A 102 -1.32 -14.99 3.43
N PHE A 103 -2.54 -15.50 3.30
CA PHE A 103 -2.93 -16.85 3.64
C PHE A 103 -2.33 -17.78 2.58
N SER A 104 -1.01 -17.92 2.54
CA SER A 104 -0.27 -18.85 1.69
C SER A 104 1.18 -18.95 2.15
N GLY A 105 1.49 -20.00 2.91
CA GLY A 105 2.86 -20.52 3.00
C GLY A 105 3.50 -20.61 4.38
N ARG A 106 2.89 -21.32 5.34
CA ARG A 106 3.61 -22.18 6.30
C ARG A 106 2.63 -22.89 7.24
N PHE A 107 2.12 -24.04 6.81
CA PHE A 107 1.80 -25.14 7.73
C PHE A 107 1.86 -26.45 6.95
N ARG A 108 3.09 -26.94 6.79
CA ARG A 108 3.42 -28.35 6.54
C ARG A 108 4.77 -28.60 7.20
N SER A 109 4.71 -29.12 8.43
CA SER A 109 5.70 -30.05 8.99
C SER A 109 4.92 -31.22 9.55
#